data_AF-A0A6N3EB83-F1
#
_entry.id   AF-A0A6N3EB83-F1
#
_cell.length_a   1.000
_cell.length_b   1.000
_cell.length_c   1.000
_cell.angle_alpha   90.00
_cell.angle_beta   90.00
_cell.angle_gamma   90.00
#
_symmetry.space_group_name_H-M   'P 1'
#
loop_
_entity.id
_entity.type
_entity.pdbx_description
1 polymer ?
#
loop_
_entity_poly.entity_id
_entity_poly.type
_entity_poly.pdbx_seq_one_letter_code
_entity_poly.pdbx_strand_id
1 'polypeptide(L)'
;MAITKLMNIKQGRRGGSKHLNNSIRYIMNPKKTNDGELIGGNSGFTPQEVYQVMMDTKLDWDKLEGRQGYHFVISFQPGEVNEEMAYQVIKEFCEEYLGDDFDYVFSIHNDQKHMHGHIVFNSVNRMSGYKYRYENGDWEKYIQPITNKICEKYGLPPLEFDAETRKGKSYAQWQADKKGAPTWKKIIRADIDYIISISGNEEEFISNMEKIGYQIRKGDSQKHGAYFSFRAMEQKRGWRSYNLGSGYHYEEILSRIRREKFVYKNPRSPRIRFYKMKRINTHQAVTQFQKKRIRKIYFVSVQYHNIKNPYAVDYREVRKSLLHIDQLWENINYLKQFQINSYAELLDREAKIKEQEKALKNQIYNKDFLQDNEAYIRYKKLKEMLSEVPESDDSFEKILDELEELEQDFPDAILDGSEKVEQMEKKLQSIRDEKRIIRQIKKEEEEDKLFYTAAWGQPTEHTYQNSKKKEVQTQWAKTK
;
A
#
# COMPACT_ATOMS: atom_id res chain seq x y z
N MET A 1 -18.11 -14.29 -9.35
CA MET A 1 -17.70 -13.14 -10.16
C MET A 1 -16.20 -13.16 -10.31
N ALA A 2 -15.72 -13.39 -11.54
CA ALA A 2 -14.29 -13.37 -11.81
C ALA A 2 -13.74 -11.93 -11.84
N ILE A 3 -12.45 -11.70 -11.63
CA ILE A 3 -11.84 -10.36 -11.71
C ILE A 3 -10.57 -10.44 -12.54
N THR A 4 -10.49 -9.68 -13.62
CA THR A 4 -9.32 -9.61 -14.48
C THR A 4 -8.47 -8.37 -14.19
N LYS A 5 -7.19 -8.55 -13.85
CA LYS A 5 -6.23 -7.48 -13.58
C LYS A 5 -5.01 -7.60 -14.48
N LEU A 6 -4.66 -6.51 -15.17
CA LEU A 6 -3.47 -6.42 -16.02
C LEU A 6 -2.38 -5.56 -15.37
N MET A 7 -1.16 -6.08 -15.32
CA MET A 7 0.05 -5.39 -14.84
C MET A 7 1.15 -5.45 -15.91
N ASN A 8 1.95 -4.38 -16.03
CA ASN A 8 3.10 -4.38 -16.94
C ASN A 8 4.40 -4.77 -16.23
N ILE A 9 5.21 -5.58 -16.89
CA ILE A 9 6.54 -5.98 -16.44
C ILE A 9 7.55 -5.07 -17.12
N LYS A 10 8.21 -4.21 -16.33
CA LYS A 10 9.21 -3.27 -16.81
C LYS A 10 10.61 -3.88 -16.73
N GLN A 11 11.54 -3.38 -17.54
CA GLN A 11 12.95 -3.69 -17.35
C GLN A 11 13.50 -3.17 -16.02
N GLY A 12 14.58 -3.79 -15.57
CA GLY A 12 15.32 -3.33 -14.40
C GLY A 12 15.94 -1.95 -14.61
N ARG A 13 16.26 -1.24 -13.50
CA ARG A 13 16.91 0.09 -13.56
C ARG A 13 18.27 0.08 -14.27
N ARG A 14 18.94 -1.07 -14.36
CA ARG A 14 20.24 -1.25 -15.03
C ARG A 14 20.10 -1.99 -16.37
N GLY A 15 18.91 -2.00 -16.96
CA GLY A 15 18.58 -2.83 -18.12
C GLY A 15 18.23 -4.27 -17.75
N GLY A 16 17.85 -5.05 -18.76
CA GLY A 16 17.61 -6.49 -18.65
C GLY A 16 16.21 -6.90 -18.17
N SER A 17 15.97 -8.21 -18.28
CA SER A 17 14.68 -8.90 -18.14
C SER A 17 14.49 -9.62 -16.80
N LYS A 18 15.25 -9.23 -15.75
CA LYS A 18 15.17 -9.84 -14.41
C LYS A 18 13.73 -9.88 -13.83
N HIS A 19 12.95 -8.84 -14.05
CA HIS A 19 11.55 -8.79 -13.59
C HIS A 19 10.64 -9.77 -14.34
N LEU A 20 10.95 -10.07 -15.61
CA LEU A 20 10.24 -11.09 -16.38
C LEU A 20 10.54 -12.49 -15.82
N ASN A 21 11.82 -12.82 -15.65
CA ASN A 21 12.25 -14.10 -15.06
C ASN A 21 11.63 -14.31 -13.67
N ASN A 22 11.68 -13.28 -12.81
CA ASN A 22 11.05 -13.35 -11.49
C ASN A 22 9.52 -13.57 -11.57
N SER A 23 8.84 -12.99 -12.57
CA SER A 23 7.39 -13.15 -12.73
C SER A 23 7.05 -14.57 -13.19
N ILE A 24 7.80 -15.12 -14.16
CA ILE A 24 7.64 -16.50 -14.64
C ILE A 24 7.85 -17.50 -13.49
N ARG A 25 8.97 -17.38 -12.76
CA ARG A 25 9.27 -18.22 -11.59
C ARG A 25 8.22 -18.11 -10.48
N TYR A 26 7.64 -16.92 -10.30
CA TYR A 26 6.62 -16.70 -9.29
C TYR A 26 5.31 -17.43 -9.63
N ILE A 27 4.87 -17.35 -10.89
CA ILE A 27 3.59 -17.95 -11.30
C ILE A 27 3.72 -19.47 -11.43
N MET A 28 4.86 -19.98 -11.92
CA MET A 28 5.14 -21.41 -12.07
C MET A 28 5.67 -22.06 -10.77
N ASN A 29 5.31 -21.53 -9.60
CA ASN A 29 5.78 -22.09 -8.32
C ASN A 29 5.04 -23.39 -8.01
N PRO A 30 5.71 -24.56 -7.95
CA PRO A 30 5.06 -25.86 -7.77
C PRO A 30 4.15 -25.90 -6.53
N LYS A 31 4.55 -25.22 -5.45
CA LYS A 31 3.78 -25.16 -4.18
C LYS A 31 2.40 -24.53 -4.31
N LYS A 32 2.17 -23.77 -5.38
CA LYS A 32 0.91 -23.04 -5.62
C LYS A 32 0.10 -23.68 -6.74
N THR A 33 0.66 -24.63 -7.48
CA THR A 33 0.14 -25.12 -8.76
C THR A 33 0.00 -26.63 -8.77
N ASN A 34 -0.30 -27.23 -7.61
CA ASN A 34 -0.34 -28.69 -7.42
C ASN A 34 0.91 -29.39 -7.98
N ASP A 35 2.08 -29.03 -7.45
CA ASP A 35 3.41 -29.50 -7.89
C ASP A 35 3.75 -29.29 -9.38
N GLY A 36 2.99 -28.44 -10.07
CA GLY A 36 3.24 -28.06 -11.46
C GLY A 36 2.16 -28.52 -12.44
N GLU A 37 1.22 -29.35 -12.00
CA GLU A 37 0.13 -29.89 -12.82
C GLU A 37 -0.82 -28.81 -13.34
N LEU A 38 -0.96 -27.70 -12.61
CA LEU A 38 -1.85 -26.59 -12.97
C LEU A 38 -1.15 -25.50 -13.80
N ILE A 39 -0.08 -25.85 -14.51
CA ILE A 39 0.68 -24.95 -15.39
C ILE A 39 0.42 -25.33 -16.85
N GLY A 40 0.20 -24.32 -17.70
CA GLY A 40 0.04 -24.49 -19.14
C GLY A 40 0.58 -23.30 -19.91
N GLY A 41 0.68 -23.42 -21.23
CA GLY A 41 1.16 -22.34 -22.09
C GLY A 41 1.75 -22.85 -23.39
N ASN A 42 2.24 -21.93 -24.22
CA ASN A 42 2.91 -22.25 -25.49
C ASN A 42 4.42 -21.98 -25.47
N SER A 43 4.97 -21.63 -24.30
CA SER A 43 6.36 -21.17 -24.16
C SER A 43 7.29 -22.17 -23.48
N GLY A 44 6.80 -23.36 -23.08
CA GLY A 44 7.60 -24.39 -22.40
C GLY A 44 7.01 -24.83 -21.05
N PHE A 45 7.67 -25.80 -20.42
CA PHE A 45 7.19 -26.45 -19.19
C PHE A 45 7.97 -26.03 -17.95
N THR A 46 9.22 -25.57 -18.13
CA THR A 46 10.05 -25.06 -17.03
C THR A 46 10.17 -23.53 -17.06
N PRO A 47 10.36 -22.87 -15.90
CA PRO A 47 10.56 -21.41 -15.86
C PRO A 47 11.72 -20.92 -16.72
N GLN A 48 12.77 -21.73 -16.85
CA GLN A 48 13.97 -21.45 -17.64
C GLN A 48 13.66 -21.48 -19.13
N GLU A 49 12.96 -22.51 -19.62
CA GLU A 49 12.54 -22.62 -21.03
C GLU A 49 11.62 -21.47 -21.41
N VAL A 50 10.59 -21.20 -20.61
CA VAL A 50 9.64 -20.11 -20.84
C VAL A 50 10.37 -18.77 -20.93
N TYR A 51 11.30 -18.53 -20.01
CA TYR A 51 12.10 -17.32 -20.05
C TYR A 51 12.96 -17.25 -21.33
N GLN A 52 13.60 -18.35 -21.72
CA GLN A 52 14.45 -18.41 -22.90
C GLN A 52 13.65 -18.15 -24.17
N VAL A 53 12.52 -18.83 -24.38
CA VAL A 53 11.62 -18.63 -25.53
C VAL A 53 11.18 -17.18 -25.64
N MET A 54 10.73 -16.59 -24.52
CA MET A 54 10.31 -15.18 -24.51
C MET A 54 11.47 -14.21 -24.79
N MET A 55 12.72 -14.58 -24.48
CA MET A 55 13.90 -13.78 -24.77
C MET A 55 14.38 -13.95 -26.21
N ASP A 56 14.32 -15.16 -26.75
CA ASP A 56 14.67 -15.48 -28.13
C ASP A 56 13.76 -14.71 -29.09
N THR A 57 12.44 -14.73 -28.87
CA THR A 57 11.51 -13.91 -29.66
C THR A 57 11.83 -12.41 -29.57
N LYS A 58 12.30 -11.91 -28.43
CA LYS A 58 12.71 -10.48 -28.34
C LYS A 58 14.03 -10.23 -29.08
N LEU A 59 14.92 -11.21 -29.11
CA LEU A 59 16.20 -11.15 -29.81
C LEU A 59 15.97 -11.15 -31.32
N ASP A 60 15.13 -12.04 -31.83
CA ASP A 60 14.76 -12.15 -33.25
C ASP A 60 14.21 -10.82 -33.83
N TRP A 61 13.56 -10.02 -32.97
CA TRP A 61 12.96 -8.75 -33.33
C TRP A 61 13.71 -7.51 -32.80
N ASP A 62 14.94 -7.67 -32.28
CA ASP A 62 15.79 -6.60 -31.72
C ASP A 62 15.08 -5.72 -30.67
N LYS A 63 14.25 -6.33 -29.83
CA LYS A 63 13.34 -5.66 -28.88
C LYS A 63 13.60 -6.02 -27.42
N LEU A 64 14.87 -6.23 -27.07
CA LEU A 64 15.32 -6.56 -25.71
C LEU A 64 15.04 -5.46 -24.67
N GLU A 65 14.93 -4.21 -25.09
CA GLU A 65 14.75 -3.05 -24.20
C GLU A 65 13.28 -2.64 -24.00
N GLY A 66 13.02 -1.90 -22.92
CA GLY A 66 11.74 -1.34 -22.53
C GLY A 66 10.86 -2.29 -21.72
N ARG A 67 9.61 -2.44 -22.15
CA ARG A 67 8.63 -3.32 -21.51
C ARG A 67 8.95 -4.77 -21.85
N GLN A 68 9.02 -5.62 -20.83
CA GLN A 68 9.52 -6.99 -20.94
C GLN A 68 8.39 -8.03 -21.06
N GLY A 69 7.20 -7.71 -20.55
CA GLY A 69 6.03 -8.57 -20.64
C GLY A 69 4.84 -7.99 -19.89
N TYR A 70 3.81 -8.80 -19.75
CA TYR A 70 2.58 -8.47 -19.04
C TYR A 70 2.19 -9.60 -18.12
N HIS A 71 1.49 -9.26 -17.05
CA HIS A 71 0.98 -10.22 -16.07
C HIS A 71 -0.52 -9.99 -15.90
N PHE A 72 -1.31 -10.94 -16.36
CA PHE A 72 -2.76 -11.00 -16.15
C PHE A 72 -3.04 -11.86 -14.93
N VAL A 73 -4.05 -11.45 -14.17
CA VAL A 73 -4.61 -12.23 -13.05
C VAL A 73 -6.11 -12.30 -13.27
N ILE A 74 -6.66 -13.51 -13.34
CA ILE A 74 -8.10 -13.76 -13.40
C ILE A 74 -8.47 -14.50 -12.12
N SER A 75 -9.14 -13.83 -11.19
CA SER A 75 -9.53 -14.40 -9.90
C SER A 75 -10.98 -14.86 -9.95
N PHE A 76 -11.33 -15.97 -9.29
CA PHE A 76 -12.72 -16.46 -9.18
C PHE A 76 -13.22 -16.28 -7.73
N GLN A 77 -14.53 -16.32 -7.47
CA GLN A 77 -14.98 -16.31 -6.07
C GLN A 77 -14.70 -17.67 -5.40
N PRO A 78 -14.54 -17.70 -4.06
CA PRO A 78 -14.43 -18.96 -3.32
C PRO A 78 -15.60 -19.90 -3.65
N GLY A 79 -15.29 -21.11 -4.12
CA GLY A 79 -16.27 -22.17 -4.41
C GLY A 79 -17.00 -22.05 -5.75
N GLU A 80 -16.70 -21.07 -6.61
CA GLU A 80 -17.33 -20.96 -7.94
C GLU A 80 -16.75 -21.92 -8.98
N VAL A 81 -15.47 -22.24 -8.85
CA VAL A 81 -14.75 -23.13 -9.78
C VAL A 81 -14.05 -24.22 -8.98
N ASN A 82 -13.73 -25.34 -9.64
CA ASN A 82 -12.71 -26.30 -9.21
C ASN A 82 -11.42 -26.08 -10.04
N GLU A 83 -10.33 -26.77 -9.71
CA GLU A 83 -9.02 -26.57 -10.35
C GLU A 83 -9.05 -26.85 -11.85
N GLU A 84 -9.70 -27.93 -12.26
CA GLU A 84 -9.86 -28.31 -13.67
C GLU A 84 -10.63 -27.26 -14.47
N MET A 85 -11.76 -26.77 -13.96
CA MET A 85 -12.56 -25.74 -14.62
C MET A 85 -11.79 -24.41 -14.68
N ALA A 86 -11.09 -24.04 -13.61
CA ALA A 86 -10.22 -22.86 -13.62
C ALA A 86 -9.12 -23.00 -14.68
N TYR A 87 -8.50 -24.16 -14.79
CA TYR A 87 -7.49 -24.44 -15.81
C TYR A 87 -8.06 -24.28 -17.24
N GLN A 88 -9.23 -24.88 -17.52
CA GLN A 88 -9.86 -24.79 -18.84
C GLN A 88 -10.26 -23.37 -19.20
N VAL A 89 -10.84 -22.61 -18.26
CA VAL A 89 -11.22 -21.20 -18.48
C VAL A 89 -9.99 -20.36 -18.83
N ILE A 90 -8.88 -20.52 -18.09
CA ILE A 90 -7.66 -19.75 -18.33
C ILE A 90 -6.95 -20.18 -19.63
N LYS A 91 -6.96 -21.48 -19.93
CA LYS A 91 -6.42 -22.02 -21.18
C LYS A 91 -7.15 -21.42 -22.38
N GLU A 92 -8.48 -21.53 -22.41
CA GLU A 92 -9.31 -21.01 -23.50
C GLU A 92 -9.17 -19.49 -23.62
N PHE A 93 -9.04 -18.77 -22.49
CA PHE A 93 -8.78 -17.34 -22.50
C PHE A 93 -7.43 -17.02 -23.17
N CYS A 94 -6.37 -17.77 -22.86
CA CYS A 94 -5.07 -17.55 -23.50
C CYS A 94 -5.13 -17.87 -25.01
N GLU A 95 -5.79 -18.96 -25.40
CA GLU A 95 -5.94 -19.36 -26.80
C GLU A 95 -6.76 -18.34 -27.61
N GLU A 96 -7.86 -17.80 -27.06
CA GLU A 96 -8.71 -16.83 -27.76
C GLU A 96 -8.14 -15.40 -27.74
N TYR A 97 -7.49 -14.98 -26.64
CA TYR A 97 -7.01 -13.61 -26.49
C TYR A 97 -5.58 -13.39 -26.98
N LEU A 98 -4.68 -14.33 -26.70
CA LEU A 98 -3.26 -14.23 -27.05
C LEU A 98 -2.94 -15.05 -28.30
N GLY A 99 -3.60 -16.21 -28.47
CA GLY A 99 -3.41 -17.10 -29.61
C GLY A 99 -1.95 -17.49 -29.83
N ASP A 100 -1.61 -17.77 -31.08
CA ASP A 100 -0.23 -18.05 -31.51
C ASP A 100 0.61 -16.78 -31.74
N ASP A 101 0.01 -15.60 -31.52
CA ASP A 101 0.63 -14.30 -31.73
C ASP A 101 1.62 -13.94 -30.62
N PHE A 102 1.49 -14.51 -29.42
CA PHE A 102 2.33 -14.20 -28.27
C PHE A 102 2.83 -15.45 -27.56
N ASP A 103 4.07 -15.41 -27.06
CA ASP A 103 4.56 -16.40 -26.11
C ASP A 103 3.94 -16.12 -24.75
N TYR A 104 3.28 -17.11 -24.16
CA TYR A 104 2.69 -17.04 -22.83
C TYR A 104 2.86 -18.33 -22.03
N VAL A 105 2.80 -18.16 -20.72
CA VAL A 105 2.61 -19.22 -19.73
C VAL A 105 1.52 -18.79 -18.75
N PHE A 106 0.74 -19.74 -18.28
CA PHE A 106 -0.26 -19.53 -17.24
C PHE A 106 -0.19 -20.60 -16.16
N SER A 107 -0.77 -20.29 -15.02
CA SER A 107 -0.81 -21.18 -13.86
C SER A 107 -2.06 -20.90 -13.02
N ILE A 108 -2.67 -21.92 -12.43
CA ILE A 108 -3.75 -21.75 -11.44
C ILE A 108 -3.16 -21.82 -10.03
N HIS A 109 -3.39 -20.79 -9.22
CA HIS A 109 -2.98 -20.76 -7.83
C HIS A 109 -4.14 -21.18 -6.91
N ASN A 110 -3.92 -22.24 -6.14
CA ASN A 110 -4.85 -22.79 -5.15
C ASN A 110 -4.44 -22.48 -3.69
N ASP A 111 -3.37 -21.68 -3.50
CA ASP A 111 -2.77 -21.35 -2.20
C ASP A 111 -3.61 -20.40 -1.33
N GLN A 112 -4.70 -19.85 -1.87
CA GLN A 112 -5.59 -18.91 -1.19
C GLN A 112 -7.03 -19.40 -1.16
N LYS A 113 -7.84 -18.80 -0.28
CA LYS A 113 -9.28 -19.09 -0.15
C LYS A 113 -10.07 -18.98 -1.47
N HIS A 114 -9.52 -18.29 -2.46
CA HIS A 114 -10.09 -18.18 -3.80
C HIS A 114 -9.04 -18.57 -4.84
N MET A 115 -9.47 -19.36 -5.81
CA MET A 115 -8.63 -19.71 -6.95
C MET A 115 -8.44 -18.53 -7.88
N HIS A 116 -7.25 -18.44 -8.44
CA HIS A 116 -6.92 -17.39 -9.39
C HIS A 116 -5.88 -17.89 -10.41
N GLY A 117 -6.15 -17.62 -11.68
CA GLY A 117 -5.23 -17.84 -12.77
C GLY A 117 -4.26 -16.68 -12.90
N HIS A 118 -2.98 -16.98 -13.03
CA HIS A 118 -1.94 -16.04 -13.42
C HIS A 118 -1.48 -16.35 -14.84
N ILE A 119 -1.36 -15.33 -15.69
CA ILE A 119 -0.87 -15.47 -17.06
C ILE A 119 0.26 -14.46 -17.26
N VAL A 120 1.45 -14.92 -17.65
CA VAL A 120 2.56 -14.05 -18.06
C VAL A 120 2.79 -14.24 -19.55
N PHE A 121 2.81 -13.15 -20.31
CA PHE A 121 3.07 -13.20 -21.75
C PHE A 121 4.06 -12.14 -22.21
N ASN A 122 4.67 -12.42 -23.36
CA ASN A 122 5.72 -11.62 -23.97
C ASN A 122 5.20 -10.22 -24.36
N SER A 123 6.08 -9.22 -24.29
CA SER A 123 5.73 -7.88 -24.74
C SER A 123 5.75 -7.72 -26.26
N VAL A 124 6.38 -8.66 -26.97
CA VAL A 124 6.57 -8.68 -28.41
C VAL A 124 5.71 -9.80 -28.99
N ASN A 125 4.96 -9.50 -30.05
CA ASN A 125 4.24 -10.50 -30.83
C ASN A 125 5.27 -11.32 -31.63
N ARG A 126 5.22 -12.65 -31.54
CA ARG A 126 6.20 -13.54 -32.16
C ARG A 126 6.11 -13.59 -33.69
N MET A 127 4.93 -13.33 -34.25
CA MET A 127 4.65 -13.37 -35.68
C MET A 127 4.93 -12.03 -36.38
N SER A 128 4.53 -10.92 -35.76
CA SER A 128 4.59 -9.58 -36.36
C SER A 128 5.71 -8.70 -35.79
N GLY A 129 6.33 -9.11 -34.69
CA GLY A 129 7.35 -8.35 -33.98
C GLY A 129 6.83 -7.09 -33.29
N TYR A 130 5.57 -6.67 -33.47
CA TYR A 130 5.04 -5.47 -32.82
C TYR A 130 4.88 -5.69 -31.32
N LYS A 131 5.09 -4.60 -30.55
CA LYS A 131 4.86 -4.66 -29.10
C LYS A 131 3.38 -4.60 -28.80
N TYR A 132 2.91 -5.45 -27.90
CA TYR A 132 1.53 -5.42 -27.42
C TYR A 132 1.22 -4.04 -26.87
N ARG A 133 0.12 -3.46 -27.36
CA ARG A 133 -0.37 -2.13 -27.00
C ARG A 133 -1.63 -2.30 -26.18
N TYR A 134 -1.65 -1.69 -25.00
CA TYR A 134 -2.82 -1.63 -24.14
C TYR A 134 -3.20 -0.18 -23.92
N GLU A 135 -4.43 0.17 -24.26
CA GLU A 135 -5.03 1.48 -24.08
C GLU A 135 -6.13 1.48 -23.03
N ASN A 136 -6.39 2.65 -22.45
CA ASN A 136 -7.49 2.80 -21.50
C ASN A 136 -8.83 2.59 -22.22
N GLY A 137 -9.48 1.46 -21.94
CA GLY A 137 -10.74 1.05 -22.56
C GLY A 137 -10.64 -0.29 -23.28
N ASP A 138 -9.44 -0.77 -23.62
CA ASP A 138 -9.25 -2.05 -24.31
C ASP A 138 -9.75 -3.23 -23.48
N TRP A 139 -9.65 -3.13 -22.16
CA TRP A 139 -10.21 -4.15 -21.28
C TRP A 139 -11.71 -4.29 -21.43
N GLU A 140 -12.45 -3.19 -21.53
CA GLU A 140 -13.92 -3.20 -21.64
C GLU A 140 -14.37 -3.59 -23.05
N LYS A 141 -13.59 -3.21 -24.07
CA LYS A 141 -13.91 -3.48 -25.47
C LYS A 141 -13.55 -4.89 -25.93
N TYR A 142 -12.45 -5.46 -25.43
CA TYR A 142 -11.88 -6.70 -25.98
C TYR A 142 -11.70 -7.78 -24.90
N ILE A 143 -11.08 -7.46 -23.76
CA ILE A 143 -10.72 -8.48 -22.76
C ILE A 143 -11.94 -9.00 -22.00
N GLN A 144 -12.82 -8.12 -21.56
CA GLN A 144 -14.01 -8.45 -20.78
C GLN A 144 -15.03 -9.25 -21.60
N PRO A 145 -15.37 -8.89 -22.86
CA PRO A 145 -16.28 -9.70 -23.66
C PRO A 145 -15.79 -11.14 -23.87
N ILE A 146 -14.48 -11.32 -24.10
CA ILE A 146 -13.87 -12.65 -24.23
C ILE A 146 -13.96 -13.41 -22.90
N THR A 147 -13.59 -12.75 -21.79
CA THR A 147 -13.68 -13.37 -20.45
C THR A 147 -15.13 -13.79 -20.13
N ASN A 148 -16.11 -12.92 -20.42
CA ASN A 148 -17.53 -13.20 -20.17
C ASN A 148 -18.03 -14.38 -21.03
N LYS A 149 -17.74 -14.36 -22.33
CA LYS A 149 -18.12 -15.43 -23.25
C LYS A 149 -17.58 -16.79 -22.78
N ILE A 150 -16.33 -16.83 -22.34
CA ILE A 150 -15.71 -18.06 -21.81
C ILE A 150 -16.36 -18.44 -20.48
N CYS A 151 -16.53 -17.51 -19.53
CA CYS A 151 -17.20 -17.80 -18.26
C CYS A 151 -18.62 -18.36 -18.47
N GLU A 152 -19.42 -17.77 -19.36
CA GLU A 152 -20.76 -18.25 -19.70
C GLU A 152 -20.74 -19.67 -20.26
N LYS A 153 -19.76 -20.01 -21.11
CA LYS A 153 -19.58 -21.36 -21.66
C LYS A 153 -19.37 -22.42 -20.56
N TYR A 154 -18.70 -22.07 -19.47
CA TYR A 154 -18.46 -22.94 -18.32
C TYR A 154 -19.53 -22.80 -17.22
N GLY A 155 -20.65 -22.12 -17.49
CA GLY A 155 -21.74 -21.95 -16.52
C GLY A 155 -21.39 -21.01 -15.36
N LEU A 156 -20.35 -20.20 -15.50
CA LEU A 156 -19.95 -19.19 -14.53
C LEU A 156 -20.74 -17.90 -14.78
N PRO A 157 -21.18 -17.20 -13.73
CA PRO A 157 -21.90 -15.95 -13.89
C PRO A 157 -21.01 -14.94 -14.64
N PRO A 158 -21.55 -14.23 -15.66
CA PRO A 158 -20.80 -13.22 -16.39
C PRO A 158 -20.36 -12.10 -15.45
N LEU A 159 -19.30 -11.38 -15.84
CA LEU A 159 -18.78 -10.28 -15.04
C LEU A 159 -19.77 -9.13 -15.05
N GLU A 160 -20.59 -9.01 -13.99
CA GLU A 160 -21.40 -7.82 -13.79
C GLU A 160 -20.51 -6.60 -13.54
N PHE A 161 -20.73 -5.59 -14.36
CA PHE A 161 -19.98 -4.35 -14.35
C PHE A 161 -20.59 -3.40 -13.34
N ASP A 162 -19.94 -3.21 -12.20
CA ASP A 162 -20.21 -2.05 -11.37
C ASP A 162 -19.22 -0.93 -11.74
N ALA A 163 -19.71 0.00 -12.57
CA ALA A 163 -18.94 1.13 -13.07
C ALA A 163 -18.32 1.99 -11.95
N GLU A 164 -18.91 1.97 -10.75
CA GLU A 164 -18.55 2.82 -9.62
C GLU A 164 -17.39 2.29 -8.77
N THR A 165 -17.16 0.96 -8.74
CA THR A 165 -16.17 0.32 -7.84
C THR A 165 -14.74 0.27 -8.41
N ARG A 166 -14.54 0.77 -9.63
CA ARG A 166 -13.36 0.54 -10.51
C ARG A 166 -12.05 1.27 -10.15
N LYS A 167 -11.78 1.62 -8.90
CA LYS A 167 -10.41 1.99 -8.48
C LYS A 167 -9.95 1.06 -7.37
N GLY A 168 -9.33 -0.05 -7.76
CA GLY A 168 -8.56 -0.90 -6.86
C GLY A 168 -7.68 -0.01 -5.97
N LYS A 169 -7.90 -0.07 -4.66
CA LYS A 169 -7.16 0.73 -3.70
C LYS A 169 -5.68 0.33 -3.81
N SER A 170 -4.77 1.31 -3.85
CA SER A 170 -3.34 1.02 -3.70
C SER A 170 -3.13 0.21 -2.42
N TYR A 171 -2.18 -0.75 -2.41
CA TYR A 171 -1.88 -1.54 -1.21
C TYR A 171 -1.65 -0.67 0.03
N ALA A 172 -1.01 0.49 -0.14
CA ALA A 172 -0.82 1.49 0.91
C ALA A 172 -2.15 2.09 1.41
N GLN A 173 -3.10 2.31 0.50
CA GLN A 173 -4.44 2.83 0.82
C GLN A 173 -5.32 1.76 1.49
N TRP A 174 -5.21 0.50 1.08
CA TRP A 174 -5.88 -0.63 1.73
C TRP A 174 -5.33 -0.88 3.15
N GLN A 175 -4.01 -0.85 3.33
CA GLN A 175 -3.36 -0.92 4.64
C GLN A 175 -3.77 0.25 5.56
N ALA A 176 -3.81 1.48 5.03
CA ALA A 176 -4.26 2.65 5.78
C ALA A 176 -5.74 2.56 6.19
N ASP A 177 -6.59 2.08 5.28
CA ASP A 177 -8.01 1.84 5.57
C ASP A 177 -8.20 0.77 6.65
N LYS A 178 -7.41 -0.32 6.61
CA LYS A 178 -7.44 -1.38 7.63
C LYS A 178 -6.97 -0.89 9.01
N LYS A 179 -6.01 0.05 9.04
CA LYS A 179 -5.48 0.66 10.27
C LYS A 179 -6.27 1.90 10.74
N GLY A 180 -7.36 2.28 10.06
CA GLY A 180 -8.16 3.46 10.40
C GLY A 180 -7.46 4.81 10.21
N ALA A 181 -6.31 4.85 9.52
CA ALA A 181 -5.52 6.07 9.38
C ALA A 181 -6.14 7.04 8.37
N PRO A 182 -6.21 8.36 8.68
CA PRO A 182 -6.77 9.35 7.77
C PRO A 182 -5.87 9.52 6.53
N THR A 183 -6.36 9.10 5.36
CA THR A 183 -5.66 9.31 4.08
C THR A 183 -5.92 10.74 3.58
N TRP A 184 -4.95 11.40 2.94
CA TRP A 184 -5.12 12.72 2.33
C TRP A 184 -6.39 12.86 1.47
N LYS A 185 -6.76 11.82 0.72
CA LYS A 185 -8.01 11.78 -0.04
C LYS A 185 -9.25 11.91 0.85
N LYS A 186 -9.28 11.25 2.01
CA LYS A 186 -10.39 11.34 2.98
C LYS A 186 -10.44 12.72 3.65
N ILE A 187 -9.27 13.28 3.99
CA ILE A 187 -9.15 14.62 4.56
C ILE A 187 -9.73 15.67 3.60
N ILE A 188 -9.28 15.66 2.35
CA ILE A 188 -9.76 16.62 1.33
C ILE A 188 -11.27 16.47 1.09
N ARG A 189 -11.79 15.24 1.05
CA ARG A 189 -13.23 15.00 0.91
C ARG A 189 -14.03 15.59 2.09
N ALA A 190 -13.61 15.31 3.32
CA ALA A 190 -14.26 15.83 4.52
C ALA A 190 -14.21 17.36 4.59
N ASP A 191 -13.09 17.95 4.19
CA ASP A 191 -12.95 19.41 4.10
C ASP A 191 -13.92 20.00 3.05
N ILE A 192 -14.00 19.38 1.87
CA ILE A 192 -14.95 19.80 0.82
C ILE A 192 -16.39 19.70 1.32
N ASP A 193 -16.78 18.59 1.96
CA ASP A 193 -18.12 18.39 2.48
C ASP A 193 -18.48 19.44 3.55
N TYR A 194 -17.55 19.77 4.44
CA TYR A 194 -17.73 20.83 5.42
C TYR A 194 -17.88 22.20 4.77
N ILE A 195 -17.03 22.54 3.79
CA ILE A 195 -17.10 23.85 3.12
C ILE A 195 -18.35 23.98 2.25
N ILE A 196 -18.77 22.92 1.55
CA ILE A 196 -20.05 22.88 0.82
C ILE A 196 -21.20 23.26 1.76
N SER A 197 -21.19 22.74 2.99
CA SER A 197 -22.26 23.03 3.94
C SER A 197 -22.36 24.52 4.31
N ILE A 198 -21.23 25.23 4.43
CA ILE A 198 -21.21 26.64 4.85
C ILE A 198 -21.17 27.65 3.70
N SER A 199 -21.16 27.19 2.45
CA SER A 199 -21.04 28.04 1.26
C SER A 199 -22.35 28.05 0.48
N GLY A 200 -22.83 29.24 0.09
CA GLY A 200 -24.06 29.40 -0.69
C GLY A 200 -23.85 29.49 -2.20
N ASN A 201 -22.62 29.77 -2.64
CA ASN A 201 -22.26 29.92 -4.04
C ASN A 201 -20.81 29.48 -4.32
N GLU A 202 -20.44 29.42 -5.60
CA GLU A 202 -19.10 28.97 -6.04
C GLU A 202 -17.98 29.86 -5.48
N GLU A 203 -18.17 31.17 -5.46
CA GLU A 203 -17.16 32.14 -5.00
C GLU A 203 -16.90 32.00 -3.50
N GLU A 204 -17.96 31.87 -2.70
CA GLU A 204 -17.89 31.59 -1.27
C GLU A 204 -17.21 30.26 -0.99
N PHE A 205 -17.49 29.22 -1.78
CA PHE A 205 -16.82 27.93 -1.66
C PHE A 205 -15.31 28.06 -1.87
N ILE A 206 -14.88 28.76 -2.92
CA ILE A 206 -13.46 29.00 -3.21
C ILE A 206 -12.82 29.78 -2.06
N SER A 207 -13.42 30.89 -1.63
CA SER A 207 -12.89 31.71 -0.54
C SER A 207 -12.78 30.93 0.78
N ASN A 208 -13.79 30.13 1.13
CA ASN A 208 -13.77 29.35 2.36
C ASN A 208 -12.76 28.20 2.31
N MET A 209 -12.57 27.57 1.15
CA MET A 209 -11.50 26.58 0.95
C MET A 209 -10.10 27.20 1.03
N GLU A 210 -9.92 28.44 0.56
CA GLU A 210 -8.66 29.18 0.69
C GLU A 210 -8.35 29.51 2.15
N LYS A 211 -9.36 29.89 2.94
CA LYS A 211 -9.21 30.14 4.39
C LYS A 211 -8.74 28.92 5.18
N ILE A 212 -9.10 27.71 4.76
CA ILE A 212 -8.64 26.46 5.40
C ILE A 212 -7.31 25.94 4.82
N GLY A 213 -6.66 26.72 3.95
CA GLY A 213 -5.28 26.50 3.50
C GLY A 213 -5.10 25.76 2.17
N TYR A 214 -6.15 25.70 1.34
CA TYR A 214 -6.04 25.16 -0.03
C TYR A 214 -5.83 26.29 -1.05
N GLN A 215 -4.90 26.07 -1.98
CA GLN A 215 -4.87 26.83 -3.23
C GLN A 215 -5.80 26.13 -4.22
N ILE A 216 -6.87 26.81 -4.62
CA ILE A 216 -7.80 26.31 -5.63
C ILE A 216 -7.47 26.90 -6.99
N ARG A 217 -7.43 26.04 -8.00
CA ARG A 217 -7.40 26.45 -9.40
C ARG A 217 -8.53 25.77 -10.16
N LYS A 218 -9.24 26.54 -10.99
CA LYS A 218 -10.16 26.02 -11.99
C LYS A 218 -9.40 25.70 -13.29
N GLY A 219 -9.72 24.59 -13.93
CA GLY A 219 -9.17 24.24 -15.24
C GLY A 219 -10.07 23.26 -15.96
N ASP A 220 -9.78 23.06 -17.25
CA ASP A 220 -10.60 22.21 -18.12
C ASP A 220 -9.81 20.98 -18.57
N SER A 221 -10.50 19.83 -18.62
CA SER A 221 -9.97 18.57 -19.10
C SER A 221 -10.77 18.11 -20.29
N GLN A 222 -10.10 17.75 -21.39
CA GLN A 222 -10.75 17.19 -22.58
C GLN A 222 -11.59 15.93 -22.27
N LYS A 223 -11.24 15.16 -21.24
CA LYS A 223 -11.93 13.92 -20.85
C LYS A 223 -12.96 14.10 -19.74
N HIS A 224 -12.77 15.06 -18.84
CA HIS A 224 -13.55 15.17 -17.59
C HIS A 224 -14.24 16.52 -17.41
N GLY A 225 -14.18 17.41 -18.41
CA GLY A 225 -14.77 18.75 -18.35
C GLY A 225 -14.04 19.68 -17.37
N ALA A 226 -14.76 20.69 -16.89
CA ALA A 226 -14.27 21.63 -15.89
C ALA A 226 -13.99 20.93 -14.56
N TYR A 227 -12.90 21.31 -13.88
CA TYR A 227 -12.49 20.72 -12.61
C TYR A 227 -11.85 21.75 -11.68
N PHE A 228 -12.06 21.56 -10.37
CA PHE A 228 -11.22 22.18 -9.33
C PHE A 228 -9.96 21.37 -9.06
N SER A 229 -8.84 22.05 -8.88
CA SER A 229 -7.58 21.51 -8.38
C SER A 229 -7.32 22.06 -6.98
N PHE A 230 -7.40 21.19 -5.98
CA PHE A 230 -7.16 21.47 -4.57
C PHE A 230 -5.70 21.18 -4.22
N ARG A 231 -4.89 22.22 -4.02
CA ARG A 231 -3.52 22.06 -3.57
C ARG A 231 -3.38 22.51 -2.13
N ALA A 232 -3.23 21.56 -1.21
CA ALA A 232 -2.76 21.87 0.14
C ALA A 232 -1.33 22.41 0.05
N MET A 233 -1.00 23.47 0.81
CA MET A 233 0.34 24.10 0.77
C MET A 233 1.49 23.12 1.06
N GLU A 234 1.24 22.06 1.84
CA GLU A 234 2.23 21.02 2.18
C GLU A 234 2.51 20.04 1.02
N GLN A 235 1.64 20.03 0.02
CA GLN A 235 1.73 19.11 -1.10
C GLN A 235 2.37 19.78 -2.32
N LYS A 236 3.36 19.10 -2.89
CA LYS A 236 3.99 19.50 -4.16
C LYS A 236 3.00 19.45 -5.33
N ARG A 237 1.93 18.65 -5.22
CA ARG A 237 0.92 18.43 -6.27
C ARG A 237 -0.49 18.64 -5.74
N GLY A 238 -1.33 19.31 -6.53
CA GLY A 238 -2.76 19.45 -6.25
C GLY A 238 -3.56 18.21 -6.62
N TRP A 239 -4.67 18.00 -5.91
CA TRP A 239 -5.67 16.98 -6.17
C TRP A 239 -6.79 17.55 -7.01
N ARG A 240 -7.07 16.93 -8.16
CA ARG A 240 -8.18 17.34 -9.01
C ARG A 240 -9.48 16.69 -8.52
N SER A 241 -10.58 17.42 -8.58
CA SER A 241 -11.94 17.00 -8.17
C SER A 241 -12.31 15.61 -8.72
N TYR A 242 -12.10 15.35 -10.01
CA TYR A 242 -12.37 14.03 -10.62
C TYR A 242 -11.51 12.87 -10.06
N ASN A 243 -10.38 13.15 -9.39
CA ASN A 243 -9.59 12.12 -8.69
C ASN A 243 -10.17 11.78 -7.31
N LEU A 244 -11.02 12.66 -6.77
CA LEU A 244 -11.70 12.46 -5.49
C LEU A 244 -12.89 11.51 -5.62
N GLY A 245 -13.41 11.23 -6.82
CA GLY A 245 -14.47 10.24 -7.06
C GLY A 245 -15.87 10.86 -7.15
N SER A 246 -16.88 10.02 -7.32
CA SER A 246 -18.30 10.42 -7.39
C SER A 246 -18.71 11.26 -6.17
N GLY A 247 -19.52 12.30 -6.39
CA GLY A 247 -19.94 13.30 -5.40
C GLY A 247 -18.98 14.48 -5.21
N TYR A 248 -17.83 14.50 -5.91
CA TYR A 248 -16.79 15.52 -5.81
C TYR A 248 -16.32 16.07 -7.16
N HIS A 249 -16.99 15.76 -8.27
CA HIS A 249 -16.75 16.42 -9.56
C HIS A 249 -17.22 17.89 -9.48
N TYR A 250 -16.75 18.72 -10.40
CA TYR A 250 -17.06 20.15 -10.40
C TYR A 250 -18.57 20.43 -10.39
N GLU A 251 -19.31 19.81 -11.30
CA GLU A 251 -20.76 19.98 -11.40
C GLU A 251 -21.49 19.44 -10.16
N GLU A 252 -21.01 18.33 -9.61
CA GLU A 252 -21.57 17.73 -8.40
C GLU A 252 -21.37 18.65 -7.19
N ILE A 253 -20.16 19.20 -7.00
CA ILE A 253 -19.87 20.17 -5.94
C ILE A 253 -20.79 21.38 -6.07
N LEU A 254 -20.95 21.95 -7.27
CA LEU A 254 -21.86 23.07 -7.49
C LEU A 254 -23.32 22.72 -7.23
N SER A 255 -23.74 21.52 -7.63
CA SER A 255 -25.11 21.04 -7.36
C SER A 255 -25.35 20.88 -5.85
N ARG A 256 -24.34 20.42 -5.11
CA ARG A 256 -24.40 20.24 -3.65
C ARG A 256 -24.39 21.57 -2.93
N ILE A 257 -23.59 22.55 -3.34
CA ILE A 257 -23.65 23.93 -2.81
C ILE A 257 -25.07 24.51 -2.94
N ARG A 258 -25.78 24.23 -4.03
CA ARG A 258 -27.16 24.71 -4.24
C ARG A 258 -28.22 23.94 -3.46
N ARG A 259 -28.03 22.64 -3.23
CA ARG A 259 -29.02 21.72 -2.63
C ARG A 259 -28.82 21.53 -1.13
N GLU A 260 -27.59 21.35 -0.68
CA GLU A 260 -27.20 21.13 0.71
C GLU A 260 -27.13 22.48 1.42
N LYS A 261 -28.28 22.97 1.88
CA LYS A 261 -28.30 24.07 2.84
C LYS A 261 -27.95 23.51 4.20
N PHE A 262 -26.85 23.97 4.80
CA PHE A 262 -26.55 23.65 6.20
C PHE A 262 -27.65 24.19 7.11
N VAL A 263 -28.49 23.28 7.57
CA VAL A 263 -29.43 23.55 8.65
C VAL A 263 -28.66 23.41 9.95
N TYR A 264 -28.34 24.53 10.57
CA TYR A 264 -27.77 24.55 11.90
C TYR A 264 -28.81 24.04 12.91
N LYS A 265 -28.88 22.72 13.10
CA LYS A 265 -29.47 22.16 14.32
C LYS A 265 -28.46 22.46 15.41
N ASN A 266 -28.69 23.56 16.14
CA ASN A 266 -27.95 23.84 17.34
C ASN A 266 -28.56 22.96 18.45
N PRO A 267 -28.03 21.75 18.77
CA PRO A 267 -28.45 21.11 20.01
C PRO A 267 -28.09 22.10 21.11
N ARG A 268 -29.09 22.59 21.86
CA ARG A 268 -28.82 23.39 23.05
C ARG A 268 -27.85 22.58 23.89
N SER A 269 -26.65 23.11 24.12
CA SER A 269 -25.67 22.44 24.98
C SER A 269 -26.38 22.06 26.28
N PRO A 270 -26.43 20.77 26.64
CA PRO A 270 -27.16 20.34 27.82
C PRO A 270 -26.63 21.13 29.03
N ARG A 271 -27.54 21.75 29.79
CA ARG A 271 -27.17 22.47 31.01
C ARG A 271 -26.60 21.45 31.99
N ILE A 272 -25.29 21.53 32.26
CA ILE A 272 -24.63 20.73 33.29
C ILE A 272 -25.24 21.12 34.63
N ARG A 273 -26.09 20.26 35.21
CA ARG A 273 -26.69 20.48 36.54
C ARG A 273 -25.68 20.27 37.66
N PHE A 274 -24.82 19.27 37.52
CA PHE A 274 -23.69 19.02 38.40
C PHE A 274 -22.69 18.12 37.68
N TYR A 275 -21.42 18.21 38.07
CA TYR A 275 -20.37 17.31 37.62
C TYR A 275 -19.64 16.79 38.85
N LYS A 276 -19.39 15.48 38.89
CA LYS A 276 -18.62 14.83 39.94
C LYS A 276 -17.33 14.32 39.32
N MET A 277 -16.24 15.05 39.57
CA MET A 277 -14.91 14.63 39.14
C MET A 277 -14.52 13.38 39.94
N LYS A 278 -14.50 12.20 39.33
CA LYS A 278 -13.76 11.08 39.92
C LYS A 278 -12.28 11.48 39.86
N ARG A 279 -11.64 11.69 41.01
CA ARG A 279 -10.17 11.75 41.08
C ARG A 279 -9.64 10.38 40.69
N ILE A 280 -9.36 10.19 39.40
CA ILE A 280 -8.60 9.04 38.93
C ILE A 280 -7.15 9.35 39.28
N ASN A 281 -6.74 8.97 40.50
CA ASN A 281 -5.32 8.96 40.86
C ASN A 281 -4.67 7.75 40.19
N THR A 282 -4.34 7.87 38.90
CA THR A 282 -3.38 6.99 38.24
C THR A 282 -2.04 7.71 38.19
N HIS A 283 -1.38 7.85 39.34
CA HIS A 283 0.04 8.19 39.37
C HIS A 283 0.84 6.93 39.00
N GLN A 284 0.82 6.53 37.73
CA GLN A 284 1.96 5.78 37.20
C GLN A 284 3.12 6.76 37.09
N ALA A 285 4.30 6.38 37.59
CA ALA A 285 5.49 7.21 37.51
C ALA A 285 5.91 7.36 36.04
N VAL A 286 5.43 8.41 35.38
CA VAL A 286 5.81 8.75 34.00
C VAL A 286 7.23 9.33 34.01
N THR A 287 8.12 8.79 33.19
CA THR A 287 9.51 9.24 33.15
C THR A 287 9.63 10.64 32.54
N GLN A 288 10.74 11.35 32.79
CA GLN A 288 10.93 12.72 32.25
C GLN A 288 10.84 12.73 30.72
N PHE A 289 11.31 11.67 30.06
CA PHE A 289 11.23 11.47 28.63
C PHE A 289 9.79 11.35 28.12
N GLN A 290 8.93 10.61 28.83
CA GLN A 290 7.51 10.48 28.51
C GLN A 290 6.71 11.76 28.86
N LYS A 291 7.03 12.41 29.99
CA LYS A 291 6.43 13.70 30.41
C LYS A 291 6.63 14.79 29.37
N LYS A 292 7.79 14.84 28.71
CA LYS A 292 8.08 15.79 27.64
C LYS A 292 7.11 15.67 26.48
N ARG A 293 6.78 14.44 26.03
CA ARG A 293 5.79 14.20 24.96
C ARG A 293 4.36 14.49 25.38
N ILE A 294 3.97 14.11 26.60
CA ILE A 294 2.64 14.46 27.15
C ILE A 294 2.49 15.99 27.22
N ARG A 295 3.53 16.70 27.65
CA ARG A 295 3.55 18.16 27.69
C ARG A 295 3.41 18.78 26.30
N LYS A 296 4.02 18.18 25.26
CA LYS A 296 3.81 18.60 23.87
C LYS A 296 2.37 18.40 23.39
N ILE A 297 1.77 17.24 23.64
CA ILE A 297 0.35 16.99 23.34
C ILE A 297 -0.50 18.07 24.00
N TYR A 298 -0.22 18.38 25.28
CA TYR A 298 -0.93 19.44 26.00
C TYR A 298 -0.73 20.81 25.35
N PHE A 299 0.50 21.23 25.03
CA PHE A 299 0.75 22.52 24.38
C PHE A 299 0.08 22.65 23.02
N VAL A 300 0.18 21.62 22.18
CA VAL A 300 -0.48 21.54 20.87
C VAL A 300 -2.00 21.57 21.06
N SER A 301 -2.55 20.83 22.02
CA SER A 301 -3.99 20.84 22.28
C SER A 301 -4.49 22.20 22.82
N VAL A 302 -3.74 22.84 23.72
CA VAL A 302 -4.18 24.06 24.42
C VAL A 302 -3.96 25.33 23.60
N GLN A 303 -2.86 25.45 22.85
CA GLN A 303 -2.63 26.61 21.98
C GLN A 303 -3.63 26.70 20.83
N TYR A 304 -4.07 25.57 20.27
CA TYR A 304 -4.91 25.56 19.08
C TYR A 304 -6.41 25.29 19.35
N HIS A 305 -6.78 24.57 20.41
CA HIS A 305 -8.19 24.23 20.67
C HIS A 305 -8.87 25.04 21.79
N ASN A 306 -8.13 25.83 22.59
CA ASN A 306 -8.68 26.62 23.71
C ASN A 306 -8.78 28.13 23.43
N ILE A 307 -8.79 28.54 22.16
CA ILE A 307 -9.00 29.94 21.76
C ILE A 307 -10.50 30.23 21.85
N LYS A 308 -10.88 31.25 22.63
CA LYS A 308 -12.27 31.66 22.93
C LYS A 308 -13.15 32.00 21.71
N ASN A 309 -12.61 31.96 20.49
CA ASN A 309 -13.33 32.21 19.25
C ASN A 309 -13.01 31.10 18.21
N PRO A 310 -13.97 30.20 17.90
CA PRO A 310 -13.84 29.14 16.89
C PRO A 310 -13.53 29.64 15.47
N TYR A 311 -13.75 30.93 15.18
CA TYR A 311 -13.53 31.55 13.87
C TYR A 311 -12.17 32.27 13.74
N ALA A 312 -11.38 32.34 14.81
CA ALA A 312 -10.07 32.99 14.82
C ALA A 312 -8.90 32.00 14.71
N VAL A 313 -9.19 30.71 14.51
CA VAL A 313 -8.19 29.64 14.48
C VAL A 313 -7.88 29.28 13.03
N ASP A 314 -6.59 29.28 12.67
CA ASP A 314 -6.14 28.74 11.38
C ASP A 314 -6.37 27.22 11.37
N TYR A 315 -7.42 26.78 10.65
CA TYR A 315 -7.76 25.37 10.50
C TYR A 315 -6.59 24.53 9.97
N ARG A 316 -5.62 25.13 9.28
CA ARG A 316 -4.35 24.50 8.86
C ARG A 316 -3.53 24.02 10.05
N GLU A 317 -3.34 24.90 11.02
CA GLU A 317 -2.54 24.61 12.21
C GLU A 317 -3.27 23.62 13.12
N VAL A 318 -4.60 23.65 13.15
CA VAL A 318 -5.42 22.64 13.84
C VAL A 318 -5.23 21.26 13.23
N ARG A 319 -5.26 21.13 11.90
CA ARG A 319 -5.08 19.84 11.22
C ARG A 319 -3.68 19.26 11.46
N LYS A 320 -2.63 20.09 11.32
CA LYS A 320 -1.26 19.67 11.64
C LYS A 320 -1.14 19.24 13.11
N SER A 321 -1.75 20.00 14.01
CA SER A 321 -1.80 19.72 15.43
C SER A 321 -2.46 18.37 15.73
N LEU A 322 -3.57 18.05 15.07
CA LEU A 322 -4.25 16.76 15.24
C LEU A 322 -3.40 15.58 14.74
N LEU A 323 -2.81 15.68 13.54
CA LEU A 323 -1.92 14.64 13.03
C LEU A 323 -0.67 14.47 13.91
N HIS A 324 -0.16 15.58 14.45
CA HIS A 324 0.97 15.56 15.37
C HIS A 324 0.58 14.93 16.72
N ILE A 325 -0.64 15.18 17.22
CA ILE A 325 -1.17 14.51 18.42
C ILE A 325 -1.26 13.00 18.21
N ASP A 326 -1.80 12.54 17.07
CA ASP A 326 -1.88 11.11 16.75
C ASP A 326 -0.49 10.46 16.69
N GLN A 327 0.48 11.13 16.06
CA GLN A 327 1.87 10.69 16.01
C GLN A 327 2.50 10.61 17.41
N LEU A 328 2.33 11.65 18.24
CA LEU A 328 2.84 11.68 19.60
C LEU A 328 2.20 10.58 20.46
N TRP A 329 0.94 10.25 20.21
CA TRP A 329 0.23 9.17 20.88
C TRP A 329 0.78 7.79 20.50
N GLU A 330 1.04 7.54 19.21
CA GLU A 330 1.71 6.33 18.72
C GLU A 330 3.11 6.18 19.36
N ASN A 331 3.87 7.28 19.43
CA ASN A 331 5.18 7.32 20.08
C ASN A 331 5.10 6.98 21.58
N ILE A 332 4.14 7.55 22.32
CA ILE A 332 3.98 7.28 23.75
C ILE A 332 3.60 5.82 24.00
N ASN A 333 2.68 5.27 23.21
CA ASN A 333 2.27 3.87 23.35
C ASN A 333 3.44 2.92 23.08
N TYR A 334 4.25 3.21 22.06
CA TYR A 334 5.46 2.46 21.77
C TYR A 334 6.44 2.48 22.95
N LEU A 335 6.77 3.67 23.47
CA LEU A 335 7.68 3.81 24.61
C LEU A 335 7.15 3.08 25.86
N LYS A 336 5.83 3.10 26.08
CA LYS A 336 5.19 2.38 27.19
C LYS A 336 5.25 0.87 27.00
N GLN A 337 4.97 0.39 25.79
CA GLN A 337 4.98 -1.04 25.47
C GLN A 337 6.37 -1.66 25.68
N PHE A 338 7.43 -0.94 25.27
CA PHE A 338 8.81 -1.40 25.38
C PHE A 338 9.55 -0.89 26.62
N GLN A 339 8.85 -0.20 27.54
CA GLN A 339 9.39 0.35 28.79
C GLN A 339 10.64 1.23 28.57
N ILE A 340 10.66 2.00 27.48
CA ILE A 340 11.78 2.87 27.11
C ILE A 340 11.63 4.20 27.85
N ASN A 341 12.60 4.49 28.70
CA ASN A 341 12.59 5.61 29.64
C ASN A 341 13.66 6.66 29.34
N SER A 342 14.65 6.34 28.51
CA SER A 342 15.73 7.24 28.10
C SER A 342 16.04 7.18 26.60
N TYR A 343 16.70 8.23 26.09
CA TYR A 343 17.18 8.25 24.70
C TYR A 343 18.27 7.19 24.46
N ALA A 344 19.08 6.89 25.48
CA ALA A 344 20.07 5.82 25.40
C ALA A 344 19.41 4.44 25.22
N GLU A 345 18.34 4.16 25.97
CA GLU A 345 17.55 2.92 25.81
C GLU A 345 16.87 2.82 24.44
N LEU A 346 16.45 3.96 23.86
CA LEU A 346 15.91 3.99 22.50
C LEU A 346 16.97 3.59 21.46
N LEU A 347 18.21 4.07 21.63
CA LEU A 347 19.33 3.71 20.73
C LEU A 347 19.74 2.24 20.89
N ASP A 348 19.75 1.72 22.12
CA ASP A 348 19.98 0.30 22.40
C ASP A 348 18.89 -0.57 21.75
N ARG A 349 17.62 -0.17 21.86
CA ARG A 349 16.51 -0.82 21.16
C ARG A 349 16.70 -0.79 19.64
N GLU A 350 17.13 0.34 19.08
CA GLU A 350 17.42 0.47 17.64
C GLU A 350 18.54 -0.51 17.20
N ALA A 351 19.59 -0.65 18.00
CA ALA A 351 20.69 -1.57 17.73
C ALA A 351 20.20 -3.03 17.75
N LYS A 352 19.45 -3.41 18.79
CA LYS A 352 18.83 -4.74 18.89
C LYS A 352 17.92 -5.07 17.72
N ILE A 353 17.11 -4.12 17.25
CA ILE A 353 16.24 -4.32 16.09
C ILE A 353 17.06 -4.49 14.80
N LYS A 354 18.14 -3.73 14.62
CA LYS A 354 19.04 -3.89 13.47
C LYS A 354 19.72 -5.26 13.47
N GLU A 355 20.10 -5.75 14.64
CA GLU A 355 20.67 -7.08 14.80
C GLU A 355 19.64 -8.18 14.50
N GLN A 356 18.42 -8.05 15.02
CA GLN A 356 17.30 -8.95 14.70
C GLN A 356 16.99 -8.96 13.20
N GLU A 357 17.02 -7.81 12.53
CA GLU A 357 16.84 -7.71 11.09
C GLU A 357 17.96 -8.43 10.33
N LYS A 358 19.21 -8.27 10.77
CA LYS A 358 20.37 -8.94 10.16
C LYS A 358 20.32 -10.45 10.38
N ALA A 359 19.97 -10.91 11.59
CA ALA A 359 19.81 -12.32 11.91
C ALA A 359 18.71 -12.97 11.07
N LEU A 360 17.54 -12.34 10.96
CA LEU A 360 16.45 -12.83 10.11
C LEU A 360 16.85 -12.87 8.62
N LYS A 361 17.57 -11.85 8.13
CA LYS A 361 18.08 -11.85 6.76
C LYS A 361 19.11 -12.94 6.51
N ASN A 362 20.00 -13.20 7.47
CA ASN A 362 20.99 -14.27 7.38
C ASN A 362 20.34 -15.66 7.45
N GLN A 363 19.29 -15.83 8.26
CA GLN A 363 18.49 -17.07 8.28
C GLN A 363 17.80 -17.33 6.95
N ILE A 364 17.30 -16.26 6.29
CA ILE A 364 16.76 -16.36 4.93
C ILE A 364 17.88 -16.71 3.93
N TYR A 365 19.05 -16.09 4.06
CA TYR A 365 20.18 -16.27 3.14
C TYR A 365 20.85 -17.66 3.26
N ASN A 366 20.96 -18.23 4.46
CA ASN A 366 21.49 -19.58 4.67
C ASN A 366 20.61 -20.68 4.05
N LYS A 367 19.32 -20.39 3.82
CA LYS A 367 18.42 -21.31 3.11
C LYS A 367 18.72 -21.36 1.60
N ASP A 368 19.16 -20.25 1.01
CA ASP A 368 19.60 -20.22 -0.39
C ASP A 368 20.90 -21.04 -0.57
N PHE A 369 21.77 -21.12 0.45
CA PHE A 369 23.03 -21.88 0.40
C PHE A 369 22.85 -23.41 0.42
N LEU A 370 21.74 -23.91 0.98
CA LEU A 370 21.42 -25.36 0.98
C LEU A 370 20.94 -25.86 -0.39
N GLN A 371 20.47 -24.97 -1.26
CA GLN A 371 20.02 -25.32 -2.61
C GLN A 371 21.19 -25.73 -3.52
N ASP A 372 22.41 -25.31 -3.17
CA ASP A 372 23.66 -25.62 -3.87
C ASP A 372 24.46 -26.74 -3.17
N ASN A 373 23.98 -27.31 -2.05
CA ASN A 373 24.68 -28.38 -1.32
C ASN A 373 24.44 -29.73 -2.01
N GLU A 374 25.52 -30.31 -2.54
CA GLU A 374 25.54 -31.55 -3.29
C GLU A 374 24.89 -32.74 -2.54
N ALA A 375 25.05 -32.80 -1.22
CA ALA A 375 24.47 -33.85 -0.40
C ALA A 375 22.93 -33.74 -0.28
N TYR A 376 22.38 -32.51 -0.27
CA TYR A 376 20.92 -32.28 -0.29
C TYR A 376 20.32 -32.54 -1.68
N ILE A 377 21.06 -32.23 -2.74
CA ILE A 377 20.66 -32.59 -4.11
C ILE A 377 20.63 -34.11 -4.27
N ARG A 378 21.62 -34.82 -3.72
CA ARG A 378 21.66 -36.29 -3.71
C ARG A 378 20.51 -36.89 -2.90
N TYR A 379 20.23 -36.35 -1.71
CA TYR A 379 19.05 -36.74 -0.91
C TYR A 379 17.74 -36.62 -1.71
N LYS A 380 17.53 -35.47 -2.35
CA LYS A 380 16.33 -35.22 -3.15
C LYS A 380 16.21 -36.22 -4.30
N LYS A 381 17.32 -36.51 -4.98
CA LYS A 381 17.36 -37.45 -6.11
C LYS A 381 17.10 -38.90 -5.68
N LEU A 382 17.67 -39.35 -4.56
CA LEU A 382 17.42 -40.69 -4.03
C LEU A 382 15.96 -40.87 -3.59
N LYS A 383 15.36 -39.84 -2.99
CA LYS A 383 13.93 -39.83 -2.61
C LYS A 383 13.00 -39.90 -3.83
N GLU A 384 13.37 -39.24 -4.91
CA GLU A 384 12.67 -39.29 -6.19
C GLU A 384 12.80 -40.69 -6.82
N MET A 385 14.00 -41.27 -6.81
CA MET A 385 14.23 -42.65 -7.27
C MET A 385 13.45 -43.69 -6.45
N LEU A 386 13.32 -43.51 -5.12
CA LEU A 386 12.54 -44.40 -4.28
C LEU A 386 11.05 -44.41 -4.65
N SER A 387 10.52 -43.27 -5.11
CA SER A 387 9.12 -43.17 -5.54
C SER A 387 8.83 -43.86 -6.88
N GLU A 388 9.86 -44.13 -7.66
CA GLU A 388 9.77 -44.74 -8.99
C GLU A 388 10.04 -46.25 -8.99
N VAL A 389 10.76 -46.77 -8.00
CA VAL A 389 11.11 -48.19 -7.89
C VAL A 389 10.01 -48.96 -7.14
N PRO A 390 9.48 -50.08 -7.69
CA PRO A 390 8.53 -50.93 -6.99
C PRO A 390 9.16 -51.58 -5.75
N GLU A 391 8.41 -51.67 -4.64
CA GLU A 391 8.87 -52.24 -3.35
C GLU A 391 9.41 -53.69 -3.43
N SER A 392 9.10 -54.43 -4.51
CA SER A 392 9.55 -55.81 -4.74
C SER A 392 10.90 -55.93 -5.46
N ASP A 393 11.54 -54.81 -5.80
CA ASP A 393 12.82 -54.77 -6.54
C ASP A 393 14.00 -54.69 -5.54
N ASP A 394 15.01 -55.54 -5.70
CA ASP A 394 16.22 -55.60 -4.85
C ASP A 394 17.00 -54.26 -4.80
N SER A 395 16.74 -53.34 -5.73
CA SER A 395 17.30 -51.99 -5.73
C SER A 395 16.59 -51.01 -4.78
N PHE A 396 15.36 -51.30 -4.35
CA PHE A 396 14.57 -50.46 -3.43
C PHE A 396 15.23 -50.37 -2.05
N GLU A 397 15.60 -51.52 -1.48
CA GLU A 397 16.27 -51.61 -0.17
C GLU A 397 17.62 -50.88 -0.16
N LYS A 398 18.38 -50.96 -1.26
CA LYS A 398 19.67 -50.24 -1.39
C LYS A 398 19.51 -48.72 -1.44
N ILE A 399 18.44 -48.23 -2.06
CA ILE A 399 18.13 -46.79 -2.12
C ILE A 399 17.66 -46.31 -0.75
N LEU A 400 16.94 -47.15 -0.01
CA LEU A 400 16.48 -46.86 1.36
C LEU A 400 17.66 -46.78 2.34
N ASP A 401 18.61 -47.73 2.25
CA ASP A 401 19.85 -47.74 3.06
C ASP A 401 20.71 -46.49 2.81
N GLU A 402 20.89 -46.08 1.54
CA GLU A 402 21.61 -44.84 1.19
C GLU A 402 20.86 -43.57 1.66
N LEU A 403 19.53 -43.61 1.72
CA LEU A 403 18.71 -42.51 2.26
C LEU A 403 18.86 -42.39 3.77
N GLU A 404 18.81 -43.52 4.49
CA GLU A 404 18.92 -43.55 5.96
C GLU A 404 20.32 -43.13 6.42
N GLU A 405 21.38 -43.51 5.68
CA GLU A 405 22.75 -43.08 5.96
C GLU A 405 22.93 -41.55 5.75
N LEU A 406 22.32 -40.99 4.70
CA LEU A 406 22.31 -39.53 4.47
C LEU A 406 21.46 -38.79 5.52
N GLU A 407 20.34 -39.36 5.96
CA GLU A 407 19.47 -38.74 6.97
C GLU A 407 20.14 -38.68 8.36
N GLN A 408 21.04 -39.61 8.70
CA GLN A 408 21.86 -39.52 9.93
C GLN A 408 22.77 -38.28 9.97
N ASP A 409 23.20 -37.78 8.80
CA ASP A 409 24.07 -36.62 8.67
C ASP A 409 23.30 -35.27 8.65
N PHE A 410 21.96 -35.28 8.55
CA PHE A 410 21.13 -34.07 8.46
C PHE A 410 20.22 -33.87 9.68
N PRO A 411 20.24 -32.70 10.35
CA PRO A 411 19.34 -32.42 11.47
C PRO A 411 17.89 -32.17 11.00
N ASP A 412 16.92 -32.78 11.70
CA ASP A 412 15.44 -32.77 11.48
C ASP A 412 14.79 -31.41 11.10
N ALA A 413 15.45 -30.30 11.38
CA ALA A 413 14.93 -28.95 11.15
C ALA A 413 14.75 -28.55 9.66
N ILE A 414 15.32 -29.31 8.72
CA ILE A 414 15.34 -28.99 7.28
C ILE A 414 14.01 -29.37 6.58
N LEU A 415 13.24 -30.31 7.14
CA LEU A 415 12.06 -30.91 6.49
C LEU A 415 10.76 -30.07 6.60
N ASP A 416 10.70 -29.00 7.42
CA ASP A 416 9.43 -28.37 7.86
C ASP A 416 9.28 -26.84 7.53
N GLY A 417 9.69 -26.44 6.33
CA GLY A 417 10.15 -25.06 6.05
C GLY A 417 9.17 -24.01 5.46
N SER A 418 7.85 -24.20 5.43
CA SER A 418 6.88 -23.23 4.83
C SER A 418 6.33 -22.21 5.83
N GLU A 419 5.80 -22.65 6.98
CA GLU A 419 5.20 -21.77 7.99
C GLU A 419 6.22 -20.83 8.63
N LYS A 420 7.46 -21.32 8.84
CA LYS A 420 8.55 -20.52 9.41
C LYS A 420 8.89 -19.33 8.51
N VAL A 421 8.73 -19.42 7.18
CA VAL A 421 9.04 -18.33 6.24
C VAL A 421 8.00 -17.21 6.31
N GLU A 422 6.72 -17.54 6.32
CA GLU A 422 5.66 -16.52 6.45
C GLU A 422 5.76 -15.80 7.81
N GLN A 423 6.08 -16.54 8.88
CA GLN A 423 6.36 -15.96 10.19
C GLN A 423 7.59 -15.02 10.16
N MET A 424 8.65 -15.38 9.43
CA MET A 424 9.82 -14.52 9.25
C MET A 424 9.49 -13.23 8.47
N GLU A 425 8.66 -13.29 7.43
CA GLU A 425 8.22 -12.09 6.69
C GLU A 425 7.34 -11.17 7.53
N LYS A 426 6.41 -11.74 8.31
CA LYS A 426 5.59 -10.98 9.27
C LYS A 426 6.46 -10.30 10.32
N LYS A 427 7.48 -11.00 10.86
CA LYS A 427 8.48 -10.43 11.79
C LYS A 427 9.30 -9.31 11.12
N LEU A 428 9.67 -9.45 9.85
CA LEU A 428 10.38 -8.41 9.12
C LEU A 428 9.51 -7.15 8.92
N GLN A 429 8.21 -7.33 8.69
CA GLN A 429 7.28 -6.21 8.55
C GLN A 429 7.05 -5.48 9.88
N SER A 430 6.93 -6.21 11.01
CA SER A 430 6.83 -5.58 12.34
C SER A 430 8.11 -4.80 12.69
N ILE A 431 9.29 -5.33 12.35
CA ILE A 431 10.57 -4.64 12.51
C ILE A 431 10.62 -3.33 11.69
N ARG A 432 10.06 -3.32 10.48
CA ARG A 432 9.99 -2.10 9.65
C ARG A 432 9.08 -1.03 10.26
N ASP A 433 7.92 -1.43 10.75
CA ASP A 433 6.97 -0.53 11.42
C ASP A 433 7.61 0.04 12.70
N GLU A 434 8.32 -0.77 13.49
CA GLU A 434 9.03 -0.36 14.69
C GLU A 434 10.16 0.66 14.39
N LYS A 435 10.97 0.41 13.35
CA LYS A 435 12.01 1.35 12.91
C LYS A 435 11.43 2.68 12.44
N ARG A 436 10.19 2.71 11.90
CA ARG A 436 9.52 3.96 11.53
C ARG A 436 9.25 4.82 12.76
N ILE A 437 8.69 4.21 13.81
CA ILE A 437 8.36 4.88 15.08
C ILE A 437 9.64 5.40 15.74
N ILE A 438 10.70 4.58 15.83
CA ILE A 438 12.00 5.02 16.39
C ILE A 438 12.57 6.22 15.61
N ARG A 439 12.49 6.23 14.28
CA ARG A 439 12.94 7.38 13.48
C ARG A 439 12.11 8.63 13.74
N GLN A 440 10.79 8.51 13.91
CA GLN A 440 9.92 9.62 14.26
C GLN A 440 10.31 10.21 15.62
N ILE A 441 10.52 9.35 16.63
CA ILE A 441 10.97 9.72 17.98
C ILE A 441 12.34 10.42 17.92
N LYS A 442 13.31 9.91 17.15
CA LYS A 442 14.64 10.54 17.00
C LYS A 442 14.57 11.90 16.32
N LYS A 443 13.82 12.00 15.22
CA LYS A 443 13.62 13.25 14.49
C LYS A 443 13.01 14.33 15.38
N GLU A 444 12.00 13.98 16.18
CA GLU A 444 11.41 14.90 17.16
C GLU A 444 12.42 15.36 18.23
N GLU A 445 13.33 14.48 18.66
CA GLU A 445 14.34 14.80 19.65
C GLU A 445 15.46 15.69 19.08
N GLU A 446 15.78 15.53 17.81
CA GLU A 446 16.68 16.41 17.06
C GLU A 446 16.05 17.78 16.81
N GLU A 447 14.78 17.82 16.40
CA GLU A 447 14.00 19.05 16.23
C GLU A 447 13.79 19.79 17.57
N ASP A 448 13.64 19.07 18.68
CA ASP A 448 13.56 19.69 20.02
C ASP A 448 14.86 20.33 20.48
N LYS A 449 16.01 19.76 20.10
CA LYS A 449 17.30 20.40 20.39
C LYS A 449 17.41 21.76 19.70
N LEU A 450 16.81 21.92 18.51
CA LEU A 450 16.68 23.20 17.80
C LEU A 450 15.72 24.18 18.51
N PHE A 451 14.66 23.69 19.17
CA PHE A 451 13.78 24.53 19.98
C PHE A 451 14.45 25.05 21.26
N TYR A 452 15.41 24.30 21.83
CA TYR A 452 16.13 24.71 23.05
C TYR A 452 17.40 25.53 22.79
N THR A 453 17.97 25.53 21.60
CA THR A 453 19.16 26.34 21.28
C THR A 453 18.84 27.75 20.78
N ALA A 454 17.59 28.08 20.45
CA ALA A 454 17.25 29.36 19.82
C ALA A 454 16.22 30.26 20.56
N ALA A 455 15.76 29.94 21.77
CA ALA A 455 14.69 30.75 22.38
C ALA A 455 14.61 30.78 23.93
N TRP A 456 15.76 30.81 24.63
CA TRP A 456 15.79 31.21 26.05
C TRP A 456 16.84 32.29 26.37
N GLY A 457 17.27 33.05 25.35
CA GLY A 457 17.99 34.31 25.56
C GLY A 457 16.99 35.46 25.56
N GLN A 458 16.54 35.87 26.76
CA GLN A 458 15.80 37.09 27.13
C GLN A 458 14.59 37.50 26.26
N PRO A 459 13.47 37.95 26.85
CA PRO A 459 12.39 38.54 26.06
C PRO A 459 12.94 39.78 25.35
N THR A 460 13.28 39.69 24.07
CA THR A 460 13.38 40.87 23.24
C THR A 460 11.97 41.43 23.16
N GLU A 461 11.75 42.54 23.86
CA GLU A 461 10.62 43.42 23.59
C GLU A 461 10.68 43.76 22.10
N HIS A 462 9.89 43.05 21.29
CA HIS A 462 9.53 43.51 19.98
C HIS A 462 8.64 44.73 20.17
N THR A 463 9.29 45.88 20.36
CA THR A 463 8.71 47.20 20.18
C THR A 463 8.25 47.32 18.74
N TYR A 464 7.03 46.87 18.48
CA TYR A 464 6.31 47.29 17.28
C TYR A 464 6.05 48.79 17.43
N GLN A 465 6.96 49.61 16.89
CA GLN A 465 6.69 51.02 16.60
C GLN A 465 5.64 51.08 15.50
N ASN A 466 4.38 50.91 15.90
CA ASN A 466 3.24 51.01 15.01
C ASN A 466 2.88 52.50 14.87
N SER A 467 3.61 53.22 14.00
CA SER A 467 3.45 54.67 13.75
C SER A 467 2.00 55.04 13.44
N LYS A 468 1.28 54.17 12.72
CA LYS A 468 -0.16 54.32 12.41
C LYS A 468 -1.06 54.31 13.65
N LYS A 469 -0.70 53.62 14.73
CA LYS A 469 -1.52 53.55 15.95
C LYS A 469 -1.43 54.84 16.77
N LYS A 470 -0.27 55.53 16.74
CA LYS A 470 -0.11 56.88 17.31
C LYS A 470 -0.84 57.94 16.48
N GLU A 471 -0.82 57.82 15.15
CA GLU A 471 -1.48 58.75 14.23
C GLU A 471 -3.02 58.72 14.36
N VAL A 472 -3.59 57.53 14.54
CA VAL A 472 -5.04 57.38 14.79
C VAL A 472 -5.43 57.88 16.20
N GLN A 473 -4.57 57.72 17.20
CA GLN A 473 -4.81 58.26 18.55
C GLN A 473 -4.71 59.78 18.61
N THR A 474 -3.79 60.41 17.87
CA THR A 474 -3.68 61.89 17.80
C THR A 474 -4.80 62.52 16.97
N GLN A 475 -5.34 61.83 15.97
CA GLN A 475 -6.53 62.30 15.25
C GLN A 475 -7.80 62.24 16.10
N TRP A 476 -7.97 61.21 16.93
CA TRP A 476 -9.11 61.08 17.87
C TRP A 476 -9.07 62.08 19.03
N ALA A 477 -7.87 62.51 19.46
CA ALA A 477 -7.71 63.53 20.51
C ALA A 477 -7.98 64.97 20.02
N LYS A 478 -8.04 65.21 18.71
CA LYS A 478 -8.37 66.52 18.12
C LYS A 478 -9.86 66.70 17.79
N THR A 479 -10.67 65.65 17.96
CA THR A 479 -12.11 65.64 17.68
C THR A 479 -12.98 65.54 18.95
N LYS A 480 -12.38 65.76 20.11
CA LYS A 480 -13.05 66.19 21.34
C LYS A 480 -12.45 67.52 21.75
#